data_AF-A0A1I2S4I2-F1
#
_entry.id   AF-A0A1I2S4I2-F1
#
_cell.length_a   1.000
_cell.length_b   1.000
_cell.length_c   1.000
_cell.angle_alpha   90.00
_cell.angle_beta   90.00
_cell.angle_gamma   90.00
#
_symmetry.space_group_name_H-M   'P 1'
#
loop_
_entity.id
_entity.type
_entity.pdbx_description
1 polymer ?
#
loop_
_entity_poly.entity_id
_entity_poly.type
_entity_poly.pdbx_seq_one_letter_code
_entity_poly.pdbx_strand_id
1 'polypeptide(L)'
;MDDTPGPDLPIYVRDFLQTVAAVVLVGLLLFGATGVWPPMVAVESPSMEPHMTKGDLVVVTDAERFAGPAADEYGVVTSDASEGYSRFAEPGDVVVYDAPGNRGSPIIHRARFRVSDGENWYDRADPNHVPAGVDSCAELVNCPAPHDGYITLGDNNEMYDQVSGIASGPVRAEWVVAKAQIRVPYLGYIRLLLAGKA
;
A
#
# COMPACT_ATOMS: atom_id res chain seq x y z
N MET A 1 -24.65 48.84 38.46
CA MET A 1 -24.19 47.46 38.24
C MET A 1 -23.68 47.42 36.82
N ASP A 2 -22.37 47.45 36.64
CA ASP A 2 -21.74 47.33 35.33
C ASP A 2 -21.12 45.94 35.28
N ASP A 3 -21.85 45.01 34.67
CA ASP A 3 -21.47 43.60 34.56
C ASP A 3 -21.25 43.34 33.07
N THR A 4 -20.13 43.85 32.56
CA THR A 4 -19.65 43.53 31.21
C THR A 4 -18.61 42.41 31.36
N PRO A 5 -18.90 41.17 30.92
CA PRO A 5 -17.90 40.11 30.91
C PRO A 5 -16.79 40.53 29.94
N GLY A 6 -15.57 40.67 30.45
CA GLY A 6 -14.38 40.81 29.60
C GLY A 6 -14.22 39.56 28.70
N PRO A 7 -13.47 39.64 27.60
CA PRO A 7 -13.31 38.51 26.69
C PRO A 7 -12.70 37.30 27.42
N ASP A 8 -13.37 36.15 27.37
CA ASP A 8 -12.97 34.87 27.98
C ASP A 8 -11.77 34.20 27.27
N LEU A 9 -10.75 34.99 26.92
CA LEU A 9 -9.51 34.56 26.28
C LEU A 9 -8.90 33.29 26.92
N PRO A 10 -8.88 33.11 28.26
CA PRO A 10 -8.34 31.92 28.90
C PRO A 10 -9.13 30.63 28.60
N ILE A 11 -10.46 30.72 28.43
CA ILE A 11 -11.31 29.57 28.12
C ILE A 11 -11.07 29.15 26.66
N TYR A 12 -11.09 30.10 25.73
CA TYR A 12 -10.83 29.82 24.32
C TYR A 12 -9.45 29.21 24.09
N VAL A 13 -8.42 29.69 24.80
CA VAL A 13 -7.06 29.13 24.72
C VAL A 13 -7.02 27.71 25.30
N ARG A 14 -7.68 27.46 26.44
CA ARG A 14 -7.76 26.12 27.02
C ARG A 14 -8.48 25.14 26.10
N ASP A 15 -9.63 25.52 25.56
CA ASP A 15 -10.42 24.67 24.68
C ASP A 15 -9.64 24.37 23.39
N PHE A 16 -8.98 25.37 22.82
CA PHE A 16 -8.08 25.20 21.68
C PHE A 16 -6.95 24.21 21.99
N LEU A 17 -6.25 24.38 23.11
CA LEU A 17 -5.17 23.48 23.51
C LEU A 17 -5.66 22.06 23.79
N GLN A 18 -6.85 21.90 24.39
CA GLN A 18 -7.46 20.60 24.61
C GLN A 18 -7.84 19.90 23.30
N THR A 19 -8.39 20.63 22.33
CA THR A 19 -8.67 20.10 20.98
C THR A 19 -7.38 19.68 20.28
N VAL A 20 -6.35 20.54 20.28
CA VAL A 20 -5.05 20.21 19.68
C VAL A 20 -4.43 18.99 20.37
N ALA A 21 -4.43 18.94 21.70
CA ALA A 21 -3.91 17.81 22.45
C ALA A 21 -4.67 16.51 22.16
N ALA A 22 -5.99 16.58 22.05
CA ALA A 22 -6.81 15.42 21.69
C ALA A 22 -6.49 14.91 20.28
N VAL A 23 -6.36 15.80 19.29
CA VAL A 23 -6.00 15.42 17.91
C VAL A 23 -4.60 14.81 17.85
N VAL A 24 -3.62 15.42 18.54
CA VAL A 24 -2.26 14.88 18.64
C VAL A 24 -2.27 13.51 19.30
N LEU A 25 -3.01 13.34 20.40
CA LEU A 25 -3.14 12.06 21.09
C LEU A 25 -3.72 10.98 20.16
N VAL A 26 -4.79 11.28 19.42
CA VAL A 26 -5.36 10.35 18.43
C VAL A 26 -4.33 10.03 17.35
N GLY A 27 -3.62 11.03 16.82
CA GLY A 27 -2.58 10.83 15.81
C GLY A 27 -1.45 9.92 16.31
N LEU A 28 -0.97 10.15 17.54
CA LEU A 28 0.07 9.33 18.18
C LEU A 28 -0.42 7.91 18.46
N LEU A 29 -1.68 7.72 18.87
CA LEU A 29 -2.25 6.38 19.06
C LEU A 29 -2.35 5.62 17.74
N LEU A 30 -2.80 6.29 16.66
CA LEU A 30 -2.88 5.69 15.34
C LEU A 30 -1.48 5.33 14.81
N PHE A 31 -0.54 6.28 14.84
CA PHE A 31 0.85 6.03 14.44
C PHE A 31 1.50 4.94 15.30
N GLY A 32 1.28 4.98 16.60
CA GLY A 32 1.77 3.97 17.54
C GLY A 32 1.19 2.58 17.27
N ALA A 33 -0.03 2.49 16.74
CA ALA A 33 -0.68 1.23 16.37
C ALA A 33 -0.25 0.71 15.00
N THR A 34 -0.13 1.60 13.99
CA THR A 34 0.15 1.23 12.60
C THR A 34 1.62 1.25 12.22
N GLY A 35 2.45 2.07 12.88
CA GLY A 35 3.85 2.30 12.52
C GLY A 35 4.06 3.24 11.33
N VAL A 36 2.97 3.68 10.67
CA VAL A 36 3.04 4.50 9.45
C VAL A 36 2.06 5.66 9.52
N TRP A 37 2.44 6.79 8.92
CA TRP A 37 1.58 7.95 8.73
C TRP A 37 1.55 8.37 7.25
N PRO A 38 0.35 8.51 6.63
CA PRO A 38 -0.97 8.31 7.21
C PRO A 38 -1.30 6.83 7.45
N PRO A 39 -2.11 6.49 8.48
CA PRO A 39 -2.44 5.10 8.82
C PRO A 39 -3.45 4.47 7.85
N MET A 40 -3.89 5.22 6.83
CA MET A 40 -4.94 4.83 5.90
C MET A 40 -4.70 5.41 4.51
N VAL A 41 -5.08 4.69 3.47
CA VAL A 41 -5.05 5.10 2.06
C VAL A 41 -6.42 4.93 1.41
N ALA A 42 -6.75 5.75 0.41
CA ALA A 42 -7.98 5.59 -0.36
C ALA A 42 -7.65 4.93 -1.70
N VAL A 43 -8.50 3.99 -2.14
CA VAL A 43 -8.32 3.29 -3.41
C VAL A 43 -8.77 4.21 -4.56
N GLU A 44 -7.84 4.53 -5.46
CA GLU A 44 -8.05 5.47 -6.56
C GLU A 44 -8.38 4.78 -7.90
N SER A 45 -8.05 3.50 -8.06
CA SER A 45 -8.16 2.77 -9.33
C SER A 45 -8.80 1.37 -9.17
N PRO A 46 -9.34 0.78 -10.25
CA PRO A 46 -9.95 -0.56 -10.22
C PRO A 46 -8.93 -1.71 -10.32
N SER A 47 -7.63 -1.43 -10.22
CA SER A 47 -6.52 -2.41 -10.37
C SER A 47 -6.55 -3.57 -9.38
N MET A 48 -7.29 -3.42 -8.28
CA MET A 48 -7.39 -4.42 -7.21
C MET A 48 -8.80 -5.03 -7.10
N GLU A 49 -9.67 -4.81 -8.08
CA GLU A 49 -10.98 -5.44 -8.11
C GLU A 49 -10.88 -6.97 -8.32
N PRO A 50 -11.82 -7.77 -7.80
CA PRO A 50 -12.95 -7.40 -6.94
C PRO A 50 -12.59 -7.24 -5.46
N HIS A 51 -11.33 -7.44 -5.08
CA HIS A 51 -10.89 -7.52 -3.69
C HIS A 51 -10.85 -6.15 -2.99
N MET A 52 -10.58 -5.09 -3.75
CA MET A 52 -10.61 -3.71 -3.31
C MET A 52 -11.18 -2.83 -4.44
N THR A 53 -12.17 -1.99 -4.10
CA THR A 53 -12.91 -1.20 -5.09
C THR A 53 -12.54 0.28 -4.95
N LYS A 54 -12.62 1.04 -6.05
CA LYS A 54 -12.45 2.50 -6.01
C LYS A 54 -13.35 3.13 -4.95
N GLY A 55 -12.75 3.95 -4.10
CA GLY A 55 -13.42 4.61 -2.98
C GLY A 55 -13.44 3.81 -1.67
N ASP A 56 -12.83 2.63 -1.61
CA ASP A 56 -12.54 1.96 -0.33
C ASP A 56 -11.49 2.75 0.45
N LEU A 57 -11.63 2.79 1.79
CA LEU A 57 -10.57 3.25 2.69
C LEU A 57 -9.86 2.03 3.27
N VAL A 58 -8.53 2.01 3.18
CA VAL A 58 -7.72 0.86 3.55
C VAL A 58 -6.82 1.26 4.71
N VAL A 59 -6.93 0.56 5.82
CA VAL A 59 -6.00 0.69 6.95
C VAL A 59 -4.71 -0.02 6.58
N VAL A 60 -3.60 0.69 6.74
CA VAL A 60 -2.26 0.21 6.40
C VAL A 60 -1.36 0.24 7.62
N THR A 61 -0.35 -0.62 7.63
CA THR A 61 0.65 -0.69 8.69
C THR A 61 2.04 -0.74 8.10
N ASP A 62 3.05 -0.47 8.92
CA ASP A 62 4.42 -0.84 8.62
C ASP A 62 4.49 -2.34 8.25
N ALA A 63 5.41 -2.71 7.35
CA ALA A 63 5.46 -4.03 6.74
C ALA A 63 5.70 -5.15 7.77
N GLU A 64 6.59 -4.92 8.73
CA GLU A 64 6.91 -5.87 9.81
C GLU A 64 5.77 -5.99 10.83
N ARG A 65 4.88 -5.00 10.85
CA ARG A 65 3.81 -4.91 11.84
C ARG A 65 2.64 -5.80 11.45
N PHE A 66 2.29 -6.72 12.35
CA PHE A 66 1.30 -7.76 12.10
C PHE A 66 1.67 -8.61 10.87
N ALA A 67 2.95 -8.96 10.74
CA ALA A 67 3.44 -9.89 9.74
C ALA A 67 2.69 -11.23 9.79
N GLY A 68 2.39 -11.79 8.62
CA GLY A 68 1.83 -13.13 8.53
C GLY A 68 2.89 -14.18 8.92
N PRO A 69 2.46 -15.42 9.20
CA PRO A 69 3.36 -16.47 9.71
C PRO A 69 4.46 -16.86 8.71
N ALA A 70 4.18 -16.76 7.41
CA ALA A 70 5.12 -17.05 6.32
C ALA A 70 5.79 -15.78 5.75
N ALA A 71 5.88 -14.72 6.57
CA ALA A 71 6.51 -13.48 6.12
C ALA A 71 8.01 -13.66 5.97
N ASP A 72 8.58 -12.99 4.97
CA ASP A 72 10.02 -12.89 4.81
C ASP A 72 10.65 -11.94 5.85
N GLU A 73 11.96 -11.71 5.72
CA GLU A 73 12.73 -10.84 6.61
C GLU A 73 12.26 -9.37 6.62
N TYR A 74 11.44 -8.95 5.65
CA TYR A 74 10.88 -7.60 5.55
C TYR A 74 9.40 -7.55 5.95
N GLY A 75 8.86 -8.65 6.49
CA GLY A 75 7.48 -8.71 6.98
C GLY A 75 6.42 -8.90 5.89
N VAL A 76 6.82 -9.24 4.66
CA VAL A 76 5.90 -9.44 3.52
C VAL A 76 5.69 -10.93 3.27
N VAL A 77 4.43 -11.35 3.20
CA VAL A 77 4.06 -12.69 2.71
C VAL A 77 3.75 -12.60 1.23
N THR A 78 4.48 -13.32 0.37
CA THR A 78 4.17 -13.37 -1.07
C THR A 78 3.10 -14.43 -1.37
N SER A 79 2.38 -14.29 -2.49
CA SER A 79 1.34 -15.26 -2.88
C SER A 79 1.89 -16.68 -3.02
N ASP A 80 3.09 -16.85 -3.58
CA ASP A 80 3.73 -18.15 -3.81
C ASP A 80 4.26 -18.83 -2.53
N ALA A 81 4.58 -18.03 -1.50
CA ALA A 81 5.08 -18.49 -0.21
C ALA A 81 4.02 -18.33 0.90
N SER A 82 2.74 -18.24 0.56
CA SER A 82 1.70 -17.84 1.50
C SER A 82 1.32 -18.89 2.55
N GLU A 83 1.57 -20.17 2.29
CA GLU A 83 1.26 -21.27 3.23
C GLU A 83 -0.18 -21.23 3.79
N GLY A 84 -1.15 -20.81 2.97
CA GLY A 84 -2.57 -20.69 3.36
C GLY A 84 -2.93 -19.38 4.04
N TYR A 85 -1.97 -18.49 4.29
CA TYR A 85 -2.24 -17.11 4.68
C TYR A 85 -2.84 -16.34 3.49
N SER A 86 -3.90 -15.59 3.75
CA SER A 86 -4.57 -14.77 2.74
C SER A 86 -4.86 -13.37 3.24
N ARG A 87 -4.88 -12.43 2.31
CA ARG A 87 -5.26 -11.04 2.54
C ARG A 87 -6.20 -10.59 1.42
N PHE A 88 -7.36 -10.05 1.82
CA PHE A 88 -8.45 -9.71 0.90
C PHE A 88 -8.93 -10.89 0.04
N ALA A 89 -9.12 -12.06 0.67
CA ALA A 89 -9.60 -13.30 0.06
C ALA A 89 -8.65 -14.01 -0.93
N GLU A 90 -7.46 -13.45 -1.17
CA GLU A 90 -6.45 -14.04 -2.04
C GLU A 90 -5.13 -14.28 -1.29
N PRO A 91 -4.28 -15.22 -1.75
CA PRO A 91 -3.02 -15.56 -1.09
C PRO A 91 -2.02 -14.39 -1.04
N GLY A 92 -1.29 -14.29 0.07
CA GLY A 92 -0.23 -13.29 0.25
C GLY A 92 -0.73 -11.89 0.58
N ASP A 93 0.22 -10.99 0.82
CA ASP A 93 0.01 -9.61 1.24
C ASP A 93 -0.20 -8.66 0.05
N VAL A 94 -0.96 -7.60 0.33
CA VAL A 94 -1.10 -6.44 -0.57
C VAL A 94 -0.25 -5.31 0.00
N VAL A 95 0.74 -4.87 -0.76
CA VAL A 95 1.73 -3.88 -0.37
C VAL A 95 1.42 -2.53 -1.00
N VAL A 96 1.70 -1.46 -0.26
CA VAL A 96 1.72 -0.09 -0.75
C VAL A 96 3.18 0.29 -0.97
N TYR A 97 3.54 0.69 -2.17
CA TYR A 97 4.90 1.06 -2.51
C TYR A 97 4.99 2.34 -3.32
N ASP A 98 6.15 3.00 -3.22
CA ASP A 98 6.49 4.17 -4.04
C ASP A 98 7.72 3.86 -4.89
N ALA A 99 7.48 3.54 -6.16
CA ALA A 99 8.55 3.19 -7.09
C ALA A 99 9.27 4.46 -7.61
N PRO A 100 10.60 4.41 -7.83
CA PRO A 100 11.34 5.55 -8.37
C PRO A 100 10.76 6.02 -9.71
N GLY A 101 10.52 7.33 -9.80
CA GLY A 101 9.93 7.95 -10.99
C GLY A 101 8.40 8.06 -10.94
N ASN A 102 7.73 7.41 -9.98
CA ASN A 102 6.35 7.69 -9.67
C ASN A 102 6.21 9.12 -9.14
N ARG A 103 5.35 9.92 -9.78
CA ARG A 103 5.00 11.28 -9.33
C ARG A 103 3.56 11.37 -8.83
N GLY A 104 2.85 10.24 -8.86
CA GLY A 104 1.44 10.13 -8.48
C GLY A 104 1.27 9.68 -7.03
N SER A 105 0.10 9.11 -6.76
CA SER A 105 -0.16 8.40 -5.50
C SER A 105 0.69 7.13 -5.42
N PRO A 106 1.02 6.64 -4.21
CA PRO A 106 1.60 5.31 -4.04
C PRO A 106 0.74 4.23 -4.69
N ILE A 107 1.39 3.16 -5.17
CA ILE A 107 0.74 2.02 -5.82
C ILE A 107 0.39 0.98 -4.76
N ILE A 108 -0.76 0.33 -4.89
CA ILE A 108 -1.23 -0.71 -3.96
C ILE A 108 -1.54 -1.99 -4.72
N HIS A 109 -0.64 -2.97 -4.68
CA HIS A 109 -0.78 -4.23 -5.43
C HIS A 109 -0.30 -5.43 -4.61
N ARG A 110 -0.62 -6.63 -5.07
CA ARG A 110 -0.26 -7.88 -4.38
C ARG A 110 1.18 -8.26 -4.65
N ALA A 111 1.91 -8.63 -3.60
CA ALA A 111 3.24 -9.23 -3.72
C ALA A 111 3.09 -10.69 -4.16
N ARG A 112 3.48 -11.00 -5.39
CA ARG A 112 3.28 -12.34 -5.98
C ARG A 112 4.39 -13.29 -5.56
N PHE A 113 5.63 -12.83 -5.67
CA PHE A 113 6.82 -13.57 -5.27
C PHE A 113 8.04 -12.64 -5.16
N ARG A 114 9.05 -13.06 -4.39
CA ARG A 114 10.33 -12.35 -4.22
C ARG A 114 11.39 -12.95 -5.14
N VAL A 115 12.23 -12.09 -5.72
CA VAL A 115 13.33 -12.44 -6.63
C VAL A 115 14.64 -11.84 -6.13
N SER A 116 15.75 -12.48 -6.49
CA SER A 116 17.12 -12.02 -6.18
C SER A 116 17.78 -11.35 -7.38
N ASP A 117 18.80 -10.55 -7.15
CA ASP A 117 19.63 -9.96 -8.23
C ASP A 117 20.14 -11.03 -9.20
N GLY A 118 19.96 -10.77 -10.50
CA GLY A 118 20.30 -11.68 -11.59
C GLY A 118 19.36 -12.86 -11.79
N GLU A 119 18.27 -12.98 -11.02
CA GLU A 119 17.32 -14.09 -11.15
C GLU A 119 16.51 -13.99 -12.45
N ASN A 120 16.42 -15.12 -13.17
CA ASN A 120 15.43 -15.28 -14.23
C ASN A 120 14.05 -15.48 -13.58
N TRP A 121 13.31 -14.40 -13.44
CA TRP A 121 11.99 -14.43 -12.83
C TRP A 121 10.87 -14.81 -13.81
N TYR A 122 11.15 -14.82 -15.13
CA TYR A 122 10.21 -15.30 -16.15
C TYR A 122 9.84 -16.77 -15.92
N ASP A 123 10.78 -17.61 -15.48
CA ASP A 123 10.54 -19.03 -15.20
C ASP A 123 9.52 -19.27 -14.08
N ARG A 124 9.28 -18.26 -13.23
CA ARG A 124 8.32 -18.30 -12.12
C ARG A 124 7.05 -17.49 -12.40
N ALA A 125 7.06 -16.67 -13.44
CA ALA A 125 5.95 -15.81 -13.80
C ALA A 125 4.75 -16.65 -14.29
N ASP A 126 3.54 -16.18 -14.01
CA ASP A 126 2.34 -16.71 -14.65
C ASP A 126 2.34 -16.25 -16.12
N PRO A 127 2.33 -17.18 -17.10
CA PRO A 127 2.39 -16.85 -18.52
C PRO A 127 1.18 -16.03 -19.00
N ASN A 128 0.08 -15.99 -18.25
CA ASN A 128 -1.08 -15.16 -18.58
C ASN A 128 -0.86 -13.66 -18.24
N HIS A 129 0.17 -13.34 -17.45
CA HIS A 129 0.45 -11.99 -16.97
C HIS A 129 1.75 -11.40 -17.54
N VAL A 130 2.23 -12.00 -18.62
CA VAL A 130 3.34 -11.50 -19.46
C VAL A 130 2.81 -11.26 -20.88
N PRO A 131 3.46 -10.41 -21.69
CA PRO A 131 2.97 -10.07 -23.02
C PRO A 131 2.96 -11.28 -23.94
N ALA A 132 1.94 -11.38 -24.79
CA ALA A 132 1.86 -12.47 -25.76
C ALA A 132 3.07 -12.47 -26.70
N GLY A 133 3.66 -13.65 -26.91
CA GLY A 133 4.83 -13.83 -27.77
C GLY A 133 6.18 -13.69 -27.06
N VAL A 134 6.21 -13.24 -25.81
CA VAL A 134 7.39 -13.32 -24.96
C VAL A 134 7.59 -14.77 -24.54
N ASP A 135 8.74 -15.34 -24.88
CA ASP A 135 9.08 -16.73 -24.55
C ASP A 135 10.25 -16.88 -23.58
N SER A 136 10.90 -15.77 -23.21
CA SER A 136 12.09 -15.79 -22.37
C SER A 136 12.30 -14.50 -21.59
N CYS A 137 13.10 -14.62 -20.53
CA CYS A 137 13.55 -13.51 -19.71
C CYS A 137 14.24 -12.40 -20.52
N ALA A 138 14.99 -12.74 -21.56
CA ALA A 138 15.70 -11.76 -22.39
C ALA A 138 14.77 -10.80 -23.14
N GLU A 139 13.50 -11.16 -23.29
CA GLU A 139 12.48 -10.35 -23.96
C GLU A 139 11.67 -9.48 -22.98
N LEU A 140 11.81 -9.70 -21.67
CA LEU A 140 11.17 -8.88 -20.64
C LEU A 140 12.09 -7.76 -20.17
N VAL A 141 11.49 -6.59 -19.97
CA VAL A 141 12.17 -5.49 -19.27
C VAL A 141 12.36 -5.92 -17.81
N ASN A 142 13.55 -5.65 -17.27
CA ASN A 142 13.94 -6.02 -15.90
C ASN A 142 14.03 -7.53 -15.65
N CYS A 143 14.25 -8.33 -16.69
CA CYS A 143 14.62 -9.73 -16.58
C CYS A 143 15.95 -9.98 -17.33
N PRO A 144 16.99 -10.57 -16.70
CA PRO A 144 17.04 -10.98 -15.30
C PRO A 144 16.82 -9.82 -14.33
N ALA A 145 16.37 -10.13 -13.11
CA ALA A 145 16.07 -9.13 -12.10
C ALA A 145 17.30 -8.22 -11.87
N PRO A 146 17.20 -6.88 -12.04
CA PRO A 146 18.34 -5.98 -11.89
C PRO A 146 18.77 -5.75 -10.43
N HIS A 147 18.01 -6.31 -9.49
CA HIS A 147 18.24 -6.29 -8.05
C HIS A 147 17.18 -7.14 -7.34
N ASP A 148 17.39 -7.41 -6.06
CA ASP A 148 16.42 -8.00 -5.15
C ASP A 148 15.11 -7.17 -5.09
N GLY A 149 13.99 -7.88 -4.97
CA GLY A 149 12.69 -7.24 -4.73
C GLY A 149 11.51 -8.16 -4.99
N TYR A 150 10.32 -7.58 -4.94
CA TYR A 150 9.05 -8.27 -5.17
C TYR A 150 8.58 -8.07 -6.60
N ILE A 151 8.15 -9.15 -7.24
CA ILE A 151 7.29 -9.06 -8.41
C ILE A 151 5.86 -8.84 -7.92
N THR A 152 5.23 -7.78 -8.41
CA THR A 152 3.93 -7.29 -7.92
C THR A 152 2.91 -7.24 -9.05
N LEU A 153 1.65 -7.43 -8.70
CA LEU A 153 0.55 -7.47 -9.65
C LEU A 153 -0.73 -6.97 -8.98
N GLY A 154 -1.43 -6.04 -9.65
CA GLY A 154 -2.80 -5.70 -9.27
C GLY A 154 -3.75 -6.85 -9.57
N ASP A 155 -4.63 -7.19 -8.64
CA ASP A 155 -5.54 -8.35 -8.76
C ASP A 155 -6.44 -8.32 -10.01
N ASN A 156 -6.62 -7.14 -10.62
CA ASN A 156 -7.38 -6.90 -11.84
C ASN A 156 -6.52 -6.37 -13.00
N ASN A 157 -5.20 -6.47 -12.92
CA ASN A 157 -4.31 -6.04 -13.99
C ASN A 157 -3.99 -7.21 -14.92
N GLU A 158 -3.90 -6.94 -16.22
CA GLU A 158 -3.55 -7.96 -17.22
C GLU A 158 -2.10 -8.43 -17.10
N MET A 159 -1.19 -7.58 -16.63
CA MET A 159 0.25 -7.86 -16.61
C MET A 159 0.89 -7.45 -15.29
N TYR A 160 2.01 -8.10 -14.95
CA TYR A 160 2.85 -7.70 -13.82
C TYR A 160 3.25 -6.22 -13.88
N ASP A 161 3.45 -5.61 -12.72
CA ASP A 161 3.82 -4.20 -12.62
C ASP A 161 5.16 -3.92 -13.31
N GLN A 162 6.07 -4.89 -13.27
CA GLN A 162 7.39 -4.86 -13.90
C GLN A 162 7.33 -4.88 -15.43
N VAL A 163 6.26 -5.43 -16.00
CA VAL A 163 6.02 -5.55 -17.44
C VAL A 163 5.26 -4.35 -17.97
N SER A 164 4.21 -3.94 -17.25
CA SER A 164 3.33 -2.84 -17.64
C SER A 164 3.96 -1.45 -17.47
N GLY A 165 5.15 -1.38 -16.86
CA GLY A 165 5.86 -0.12 -16.60
C GLY A 165 5.34 0.64 -15.38
N ILE A 166 4.47 0.03 -14.57
CA ILE A 166 4.03 0.56 -13.27
C ILE A 166 5.22 0.57 -12.29
N ALA A 167 6.03 -0.49 -12.32
CA ALA A 167 7.29 -0.58 -11.60
C ALA A 167 8.43 -0.72 -12.61
N SER A 168 9.48 0.08 -12.46
CA SER A 168 10.66 0.06 -13.33
C SER A 168 11.62 -1.11 -13.03
N GLY A 169 11.23 -2.04 -12.15
CA GLY A 169 11.97 -3.21 -11.73
C GLY A 169 11.23 -3.93 -10.59
N PRO A 170 11.78 -5.04 -10.06
CA PRO A 170 11.26 -5.66 -8.83
C PRO A 170 11.09 -4.60 -7.73
N VAL A 171 9.98 -4.60 -7.01
CA VAL A 171 9.73 -3.61 -5.95
C VAL A 171 10.68 -3.90 -4.80
N ARG A 172 11.62 -2.99 -4.54
CA ARG A 172 12.56 -3.17 -3.42
C ARG A 172 11.84 -3.13 -2.09
N ALA A 173 12.37 -3.84 -1.10
CA ALA A 173 11.81 -3.82 0.25
C ALA A 173 11.74 -2.39 0.81
N GLU A 174 12.77 -1.56 0.56
CA GLU A 174 12.78 -0.16 0.97
C GLU A 174 11.78 0.75 0.24
N TRP A 175 11.18 0.30 -0.87
CA TRP A 175 10.12 1.03 -1.56
C TRP A 175 8.74 0.70 -1.01
N VAL A 176 8.61 -0.40 -0.26
CA VAL A 176 7.37 -0.76 0.43
C VAL A 176 7.19 0.18 1.62
N VAL A 177 6.23 1.09 1.50
CA VAL A 177 5.95 2.09 2.54
C VAL A 177 4.93 1.59 3.56
N ALA A 178 4.09 0.63 3.17
CA ALA A 178 3.12 0.03 4.09
C ALA A 178 2.54 -1.29 3.53
N LYS A 179 1.81 -2.01 4.37
CA LYS A 179 1.00 -3.18 4.04
C LYS A 179 -0.48 -2.93 4.32
N ALA A 180 -1.34 -3.33 3.39
CA ALA A 180 -2.78 -3.22 3.53
C ALA A 180 -3.34 -4.33 4.45
N GLN A 181 -4.08 -3.92 5.48
CA GLN A 181 -4.58 -4.83 6.51
C GLN A 181 -6.09 -5.06 6.42
N ILE A 182 -6.87 -3.97 6.41
CA ILE A 182 -8.32 -3.99 6.50
C ILE A 182 -8.88 -2.95 5.55
N ARG A 183 -9.99 -3.26 4.87
CA ARG A 183 -10.74 -2.30 4.05
C ARG A 183 -12.06 -1.94 4.70
N VAL A 184 -12.45 -0.67 4.55
CA VAL A 184 -13.76 -0.13 4.90
C VAL A 184 -14.40 0.39 3.61
N PRO A 185 -15.43 -0.29 3.09
CA PRO A 185 -16.05 0.09 1.83
C PRO A 185 -16.58 1.51 1.82
N TYR A 186 -16.46 2.19 0.68
CA TYR A 186 -16.99 3.54 0.39
C TYR A 186 -16.45 4.71 1.22
N LEU A 187 -15.73 4.47 2.32
CA LEU A 187 -15.26 5.52 3.21
C LEU A 187 -14.15 6.38 2.58
N GLY A 188 -13.44 5.85 1.58
CA GLY A 188 -12.41 6.55 0.83
C GLY A 188 -12.96 7.68 -0.04
N TYR A 189 -14.24 7.65 -0.46
CA TYR A 189 -14.85 8.72 -1.25
C TYR A 189 -14.76 10.10 -0.58
N ILE A 190 -14.81 10.16 0.76
CA ILE A 190 -14.63 11.42 1.49
C ILE A 190 -13.26 12.03 1.17
N ARG A 191 -12.20 11.20 1.21
CA ARG A 191 -10.83 11.65 0.89
C ARG A 191 -10.69 11.99 -0.59
N LEU A 192 -11.28 11.19 -1.48
CA LEU A 192 -11.22 11.44 -2.93
C LEU A 192 -11.90 12.76 -3.32
N LEU A 193 -13.06 13.08 -2.73
CA LEU A 193 -13.77 14.34 -2.93
C LEU A 193 -12.93 15.53 -2.47
N LEU A 194 -12.32 15.45 -1.28
CA LEU A 194 -11.46 16.50 -0.74
C LEU A 194 -10.17 16.70 -1.58
N ALA A 195 -9.68 15.64 -2.23
CA ALA A 195 -8.49 15.68 -3.07
C ALA A 195 -8.79 16.01 -4.56
N GLY A 196 -10.06 16.17 -4.95
CA GLY A 196 -10.45 16.42 -6.34
C GLY A 196 -10.28 15.23 -7.29
N LYS A 197 -10.35 14.00 -6.76
CA LYS A 197 -10.12 12.74 -7.50
C LYS A 197 -11.32 11.78 -7.51
N ALA A 198 -12.50 12.25 -7.08
CA ALA A 198 -13.73 11.45 -7.04
C ALA A 198 -14.18 11.06 -8.45
#